data_AF-A0A7W2RBP9-F1
#
_entry.id   AF-A0A7W2RBP9-F1
#
_cell.length_a   1.000
_cell.length_b   1.000
_cell.length_c   1.000
_cell.angle_alpha   90.00
_cell.angle_beta   90.00
_cell.angle_gamma   90.00
#
_symmetry.space_group_name_H-M   'P 1'
#
loop_
_entity.id
_entity.type
_entity.pdbx_description
1 polymer ?
#
loop_
_entity_poly.entity_id
_entity_poly.type
_entity_poly.pdbx_seq_one_letter_code
_entity_poly.pdbx_strand_id
1 'polypeptide(L)'
;MTTLVILAAGLGSRFGGNKQLAKFSPANLTLMECNICHAVDAGFTKVIFIIRADLRALFSQQVLPRLVGKIEIEFIEQNLSDLPAGISLPENREKPLGTAHAI
;
A
#
# COMPACT_ATOMS: atom_id res chain seq x y z
N MET A 1 -6.93 -16.80 10.69
CA MET A 1 -7.04 -15.74 9.67
C MET A 1 -5.72 -14.98 9.69
N THR A 2 -5.00 -14.96 8.57
CA THR A 2 -3.68 -14.31 8.50
C THR A 2 -3.75 -13.17 7.49
N THR A 3 -3.28 -11.99 7.90
CA THR A 3 -3.39 -10.75 7.13
C THR A 3 -2.01 -10.26 6.70
N LEU A 4 -1.87 -9.94 5.42
CA LEU A 4 -0.67 -9.33 4.85
C LEU A 4 -0.84 -7.81 4.90
N VAL A 5 0.11 -7.11 5.51
CA VAL A 5 0.13 -5.64 5.54
C VAL A 5 1.15 -5.14 4.52
N ILE A 6 0.71 -4.31 3.57
CA ILE A 6 1.56 -3.71 2.54
C ILE A 6 1.66 -2.21 2.79
N LEU A 7 2.88 -1.76 3.09
CA LEU A 7 3.21 -0.34 3.24
C LEU A 7 3.42 0.28 1.86
N ALA A 8 2.38 0.92 1.32
CA ALA A 8 2.32 1.46 -0.04
C ALA A 8 2.18 3.00 -0.10
N ALA A 9 2.51 3.69 1.00
CA ALA A 9 2.43 5.16 1.10
C ALA A 9 3.50 5.92 0.29
N GLY A 10 4.49 5.24 -0.29
CA GLY A 10 5.61 5.86 -1.01
C GLY A 10 5.44 5.88 -2.53
N LEU A 11 5.41 7.07 -3.13
CA LEU A 11 5.65 7.25 -4.57
C LEU A 11 7.12 6.96 -4.85
N GLY A 12 7.41 6.04 -5.77
CA GLY A 12 8.77 5.73 -6.24
C GLY A 12 9.43 6.87 -7.05
N SER A 13 9.19 8.13 -6.71
CA SER A 13 9.59 9.34 -7.45
C SER A 13 11.10 9.41 -7.73
N ARG A 14 11.94 8.83 -6.86
CA ARG A 14 13.39 8.68 -7.07
C ARG A 14 13.78 7.80 -8.26
N PHE A 15 12.82 7.13 -8.88
CA PHE A 15 13.02 6.20 -9.99
C PHE A 15 12.26 6.61 -11.25
N GLY A 16 11.85 7.88 -11.36
CA GLY A 16 11.25 8.42 -12.59
C GLY A 16 9.77 8.06 -12.80
N GLY A 17 9.08 7.52 -11.79
CA GLY A 17 7.66 7.15 -11.89
C GLY A 17 7.29 5.96 -10.99
N ASN A 18 6.05 5.46 -11.14
CA ASN A 18 5.46 4.42 -10.29
C ASN A 18 6.19 3.06 -10.37
N LYS A 19 7.26 2.93 -9.58
CA LYS A 19 8.00 1.68 -9.38
C LYS A 19 7.14 0.47 -9.02
N GLN A 20 6.03 0.72 -8.32
CA GLN A 20 5.07 -0.30 -7.91
C GLN A 20 4.33 -0.94 -9.10
N LEU A 21 4.37 -0.32 -10.28
CA LEU A 21 3.70 -0.78 -11.50
C LEU A 21 4.66 -1.30 -12.57
N ALA A 22 5.96 -1.31 -12.28
CA ALA A 22 6.94 -1.89 -13.18
C ALA A 22 6.71 -3.40 -13.26
N LYS A 23 6.40 -3.87 -14.47
CA LYS A 23 6.22 -5.29 -14.74
C LYS A 23 7.57 -5.99 -14.60
N PHE A 24 7.62 -6.98 -13.72
CA PHE A 24 8.83 -7.65 -13.28
C PHE A 24 8.87 -9.13 -13.69
N SER A 25 7.71 -9.78 -13.85
CA SER A 25 7.64 -11.21 -14.18
C SER A 25 7.30 -11.49 -15.65
N PRO A 26 7.57 -12.71 -16.16
CA PRO A 26 7.11 -13.16 -17.48
C PRO A 26 5.58 -13.06 -17.64
N ALA A 27 4.84 -13.14 -16.54
CA ALA A 27 3.39 -12.96 -16.49
C ALA A 27 2.96 -11.48 -16.45
N ASN A 28 3.88 -10.53 -16.67
CA ASN A 28 3.63 -9.09 -16.62
C ASN A 28 3.08 -8.60 -15.27
N LEU A 29 3.40 -9.32 -14.18
CA LEU A 29 3.08 -8.93 -12.82
C LEU A 29 4.15 -7.99 -12.27
N THR A 30 3.72 -7.07 -11.43
CA THR A 30 4.55 -6.25 -10.57
C THR A 30 5.11 -7.09 -9.42
N LEU A 31 6.19 -6.63 -8.79
CA LEU A 31 6.74 -7.30 -7.61
C LEU A 31 5.70 -7.41 -6.48
N MET A 32 4.87 -6.38 -6.30
CA MET A 32 3.80 -6.37 -5.30
C MET A 32 2.76 -7.46 -5.58
N GLU A 33 2.32 -7.60 -6.84
CA GLU A 33 1.37 -8.64 -7.23
C GLU A 33 1.96 -10.04 -7.04
N CYS A 34 3.23 -10.26 -7.39
CA CYS A 34 3.90 -11.54 -7.12
C CYS A 34 3.90 -11.89 -5.64
N ASN A 35 4.20 -10.93 -4.76
CA ASN A 35 4.18 -11.17 -3.32
C ASN A 35 2.78 -11.48 -2.78
N ILE A 36 1.74 -10.86 -3.34
CA ILE A 36 0.35 -11.16 -2.96
C ILE A 36 -0.04 -12.56 -3.42
N CYS A 37 0.33 -12.98 -4.64
CA CYS A 37 0.11 -14.35 -5.09
C CYS A 37 0.76 -15.37 -4.15
N HIS A 38 2.04 -15.17 -3.78
CA HIS A 38 2.71 -16.06 -2.83
C HIS A 38 2.05 -16.05 -1.45
N ALA A 39 1.52 -14.91 -1.00
CA ALA A 39 0.80 -14.85 0.28
C ALA A 39 -0.52 -15.63 0.21
N VAL A 40 -1.27 -15.54 -0.89
CA VAL A 40 -2.48 -16.34 -1.12
C VAL A 40 -2.13 -17.84 -1.11
N ASP A 41 -1.08 -18.24 -1.82
CA ASP A 41 -0.61 -19.63 -1.86
C ASP A 41 -0.16 -20.13 -0.47
N ALA A 42 0.36 -19.22 0.37
CA ALA A 42 0.72 -19.50 1.77
C ALA A 42 -0.47 -19.47 2.75
N GLY A 43 -1.70 -19.23 2.27
CA GLY A 43 -2.93 -19.26 3.07
C GLY A 43 -3.32 -17.93 3.73
N PHE A 44 -2.77 -16.80 3.29
CA PHE A 44 -3.26 -15.49 3.71
C PHE A 44 -4.62 -15.21 3.08
N THR A 45 -5.53 -14.65 3.88
CA THR A 45 -6.93 -14.44 3.45
C THR A 45 -7.29 -12.97 3.27
N LYS A 46 -6.42 -12.06 3.74
CA LYS A 46 -6.64 -10.62 3.69
C LYS A 46 -5.35 -9.85 3.41
N VAL A 47 -5.46 -8.77 2.64
CA VAL A 47 -4.41 -7.77 2.44
C VAL A 47 -4.91 -6.41 2.91
N ILE A 48 -4.12 -5.72 3.73
CA ILE A 48 -4.33 -4.32 4.09
C ILE A 48 -3.27 -3.48 3.41
N PHE A 49 -3.68 -2.53 2.59
CA PHE A 49 -2.81 -1.54 1.97
C PHE A 49 -2.83 -0.26 2.81
N ILE A 50 -1.68 0.12 3.38
CA ILE A 50 -1.50 1.43 4.00
C ILE A 50 -0.94 2.40 2.96
N ILE A 51 -1.75 3.38 2.56
CA ILE A 51 -1.48 4.30 1.46
C ILE A 51 -1.61 5.75 1.90
N ARG A 52 -1.19 6.69 1.04
CA ARG A 52 -1.61 8.09 1.13
C ARG A 52 -2.93 8.26 0.37
N ALA A 53 -3.77 9.20 0.82
CA ALA A 53 -5.09 9.45 0.22
C ALA A 53 -5.02 9.73 -1.30
N ASP A 54 -4.00 10.46 -1.75
CA ASP A 54 -3.76 10.77 -3.17
C ASP A 54 -3.48 9.54 -4.05
N LEU A 55 -3.11 8.41 -3.46
CA LEU A 55 -2.85 7.14 -4.17
C LEU A 55 -4.06 6.21 -4.24
N ARG A 56 -5.14 6.50 -3.49
CA ARG A 56 -6.31 5.62 -3.40
C ARG A 56 -6.96 5.34 -4.75
N ALA A 57 -7.16 6.39 -5.56
CA ALA A 57 -7.75 6.27 -6.88
C ALA A 57 -6.88 5.40 -7.80
N LEU A 58 -5.55 5.60 -7.76
CA LEU A 58 -4.60 4.86 -8.57
C LEU A 58 -4.58 3.36 -8.23
N PHE A 59 -4.53 3.03 -6.93
CA PHE A 59 -4.62 1.63 -6.47
C PHE A 59 -5.94 0.99 -6.88
N SER A 60 -7.04 1.72 -6.74
CA SER A 60 -8.37 1.21 -7.07
C SER A 60 -8.52 0.93 -8.57
N GLN A 61 -7.90 1.72 -9.43
CA GLN A 61 -8.00 1.55 -10.88
C GLN A 61 -7.02 0.51 -11.43
N GLN A 62 -5.80 0.41 -10.86
CA GLN A 62 -4.72 -0.36 -11.49
C GLN A 62 -4.37 -1.66 -10.77
N VAL A 63 -4.57 -1.72 -9.45
CA VAL A 63 -4.20 -2.87 -8.62
C VAL A 63 -5.42 -3.73 -8.32
N LEU A 64 -6.51 -3.13 -7.85
CA LEU A 64 -7.70 -3.88 -7.43
C LEU A 64 -8.24 -4.84 -8.50
N PRO A 65 -8.44 -4.44 -9.77
CA PRO A 65 -9.07 -5.33 -10.77
C PRO A 65 -8.34 -6.65 -10.98
N ARG A 66 -7.06 -6.73 -10.62
CA ARG A 66 -6.20 -7.91 -10.79
C ARG A 66 -6.20 -8.84 -9.57
N LEU A 67 -6.71 -8.35 -8.44
CA LEU A 67 -6.78 -9.04 -7.15
C LEU A 67 -8.22 -9.39 -6.71
N VAL A 68 -9.24 -8.80 -7.36
CA VAL A 68 -10.66 -9.10 -7.07
C VAL A 68 -10.89 -10.62 -7.11
N GLY A 69 -11.54 -11.14 -6.07
CA GLY A 69 -11.92 -12.54 -5.94
C GLY A 69 -10.81 -13.50 -5.52
N LYS A 70 -9.57 -13.01 -5.33
CA LYS A 70 -8.43 -13.84 -4.88
C LYS A 70 -8.15 -13.73 -3.38
N ILE A 71 -8.37 -12.56 -2.80
CA ILE A 71 -8.10 -12.25 -1.39
C ILE A 71 -8.98 -11.10 -0.92
N GLU A 72 -9.31 -11.02 0.37
CA GLU A 72 -9.98 -9.84 0.95
C GLU A 72 -9.02 -8.64 0.91
N ILE A 73 -9.51 -7.46 0.54
CA ILE A 73 -8.69 -6.25 0.40
C ILE A 73 -9.28 -5.10 1.20
N GLU A 74 -8.44 -4.44 1.98
CA GLU A 74 -8.78 -3.22 2.72
C GLU A 74 -7.71 -2.15 2.49
N PHE A 75 -8.13 -0.88 2.52
CA PHE A 75 -7.24 0.27 2.42
C PHE A 75 -7.32 1.10 3.70
N ILE A 76 -6.16 1.43 4.24
CA ILE A 76 -5.99 2.37 5.34
C ILE A 76 -5.19 3.56 4.82
N GLU A 77 -5.64 4.76 5.13
CA GLU A 77 -4.95 5.99 4.76
C GLU A 77 -4.09 6.45 5.92
N GLN A 78 -2.78 6.61 5.70
CA GLN A 78 -1.89 7.16 6.70
C GLN A 78 -2.07 8.68 6.77
N ASN A 79 -2.79 9.17 7.79
CA ASN A 79 -3.06 10.59 7.94
C ASN A 79 -2.11 11.24 8.95
N LEU A 80 -1.65 12.46 8.66
CA LEU A 80 -0.83 13.25 9.58
C LEU A 80 -1.60 13.71 10.83
N SER A 81 -2.93 13.66 10.80
CA SER A 81 -3.78 13.93 11.96
C SER A 81 -3.93 12.73 12.92
N ASP A 82 -3.49 11.54 12.53
CA ASP A 82 -3.64 10.31 13.35
C ASP A 82 -2.56 10.26 14.45
N LEU A 83 -2.67 11.21 15.38
CA LEU A 83 -1.71 11.43 16.44
C LEU A 83 -2.32 11.08 17.80
N PRO A 84 -1.50 10.66 18.78
CA PRO A 84 -1.92 10.58 20.17
C PRO A 84 -2.46 11.92 20.67
N ALA A 85 -3.42 11.87 21.59
CA ALA A 85 -4.03 13.07 22.16
C ALA A 85 -2.99 14.03 22.74
N GLY A 86 -3.13 15.32 22.43
CA GLY A 86 -2.25 16.39 22.93
C GLY A 86 -0.95 16.59 22.12
N ILE A 87 -0.73 15.82 21.05
CA ILE A 87 0.41 16.01 20.15
C ILE A 87 -0.01 16.80 18.91
N SER A 88 0.80 17.77 18.52
CA SER A 88 0.68 18.49 17.26
C SER A 88 1.97 18.38 16.45
N LEU A 89 1.82 18.42 15.12
CA LEU A 89 2.95 18.50 14.19
C LEU A 89 3.31 19.96 13.90
N PRO A 90 4.56 20.22 13.47
CA PRO A 90 4.91 21.52 12.89
C PRO A 90 3.99 21.84 11.69
N GLU A 91 3.60 23.10 11.55
CA GLU A 91 2.61 23.56 10.54
C GLU A 91 2.93 23.13 9.10
N ASN A 92 4.22 23.00 8.77
CA ASN A 92 4.68 22.72 7.40
C ASN A 92 5.06 21.25 7.18
N ARG A 93 4.55 20.32 8.02
CA ARG A 93 4.82 18.89 7.82
C ARG A 93 3.93 18.35 6.70
N GLU A 94 4.54 18.06 5.56
CA GLU A 94 3.85 17.43 4.42
C GLU A 94 4.23 15.95 4.25
N LYS A 95 5.41 15.56 4.72
CA LYS A 95 5.92 14.19 4.56
C LYS A 95 5.34 13.26 5.63
N PRO A 96 5.03 11.99 5.28
CA PRO A 96 4.60 10.99 6.26
C PRO A 96 5.56 10.87 7.46
N LEU A 97 5.03 10.47 8.61
CA LEU A 97 5.80 10.37 9.87
C LEU A 97 6.72 9.13 9.92
N GLY A 98 6.58 8.20 8.98
CA GLY A 98 7.46 7.03 8.83
C GLY A 98 6.67 5.72 8.80
N THR A 99 7.40 4.61 8.72
CA THR A 99 6.83 3.25 8.68
C THR A 99 6.22 2.84 10.01
N ALA A 100 6.81 3.25 11.14
CA ALA A 100 6.26 2.96 12.46
C ALA A 100 4.89 3.60 12.68
N HIS A 101 4.68 4.81 12.18
CA HIS A 101 3.36 5.47 12.19
C HIS A 101 2.37 4.85 11.18
N ALA A 102 2.87 4.11 10.19
CA ALA A 102 1.99 3.45 9.22
C ALA A 102 1.32 2.21 9.82
N ILE A 103 2.01 1.53 10.75
CA ILE A 103 1.58 0.30 11.44
C ILE A 103 0.77 0.66 12.68
#